data_AF-A0AAV9E6J8-F1
#
_entry.id   AF-A0AAV9E6J8-F1
#
_cell.length_a   1.000
_cell.length_b   1.000
_cell.length_c   1.000
_cell.angle_alpha   90.00
_cell.angle_beta   90.00
_cell.angle_gamma   90.00
#
_symmetry.space_group_name_H-M   'P 1'
#
loop_
_entity.id
_entity.type
_entity.pdbx_description
1 polymer ?
#
loop_
_entity_poly.entity_id
_entity_poly.type
_entity_poly.pdbx_seq_one_letter_code
_entity_poly.pdbx_strand_id
1 'polypeptide(L)'
;MAASIHIAVGSHIWVEDPDVSWIDGEVVEAIGKEVKVTCTSGKTVVANVSNIYPKDAEALPCGVDDMTKLAYLHEPGVLQNLRSRYDMNEIYTYTGNILIAVNPFEGCPIFMIIT
;
A
#
# COMPACT_ATOMS: atom_id res chain seq x y z
N MET A 1 20.49 -10.65 2.90
CA MET A 1 21.06 -9.30 3.06
C MET A 1 19.88 -8.36 3.25
N ALA A 2 19.48 -8.09 4.48
CA ALA A 2 18.36 -7.18 4.75
C ALA A 2 18.83 -5.76 4.41
N ALA A 3 18.15 -5.10 3.48
CA ALA A 3 18.43 -3.71 3.17
C ALA A 3 18.28 -2.90 4.46
N SER A 4 19.38 -2.33 4.95
CA SER A 4 19.36 -1.37 6.05
C SER A 4 18.57 -0.15 5.56
N ILE A 5 17.29 -0.09 5.92
CA ILE A 5 16.43 1.03 5.52
C ILE A 5 16.92 2.25 6.32
N HIS A 6 17.69 3.12 5.67
CA HIS A 6 18.03 4.43 6.21
C HIS A 6 16.78 5.31 6.14
N ILE A 7 15.91 5.18 7.15
CA ILE A 7 14.71 6.00 7.28
C ILE A 7 15.14 7.39 7.74
N ALA A 8 15.07 8.37 6.84
CA ALA A 8 15.31 9.77 7.16
C ALA A 8 14.02 10.44 7.68
N VAL A 9 14.18 11.43 8.56
CA VAL A 9 13.07 12.30 8.97
C VAL A 9 12.49 12.99 7.73
N GLY A 10 11.16 12.95 7.58
CA GLY A 10 10.43 13.40 6.39
C GLY A 10 10.13 12.30 5.35
N SER A 11 10.55 11.05 5.59
CA SER A 11 10.20 9.94 4.69
C SER A 11 8.75 9.51 4.89
N HIS A 12 8.07 9.19 3.79
CA HIS A 12 6.74 8.58 3.82
C HIS A 12 6.87 7.06 4.00
N ILE A 13 6.13 6.53 4.97
CA ILE A 13 6.16 5.11 5.31
C ILE A 13 4.75 4.58 5.58
N TRP A 14 4.64 3.26 5.53
CA TRP A 14 3.51 2.50 6.02
C TRP A 14 3.78 1.99 7.42
N VAL A 15 2.79 2.11 8.28
CA VAL A 15 2.79 1.61 9.65
C VAL A 15 1.58 0.68 9.81
N GLU A 16 1.75 -0.40 10.57
CA GLU A 16 0.63 -1.27 10.90
C GLU A 16 -0.37 -0.57 11.84
N ASP A 17 -1.65 -0.85 11.63
CA ASP A 17 -2.73 -0.34 12.47
C ASP A 17 -3.74 -1.47 12.76
N PRO A 18 -4.21 -1.62 14.02
CA PRO A 18 -5.11 -2.71 14.38
C PRO A 18 -6.50 -2.60 13.76
N ASP A 19 -6.95 -1.39 13.38
CA ASP A 19 -8.28 -1.17 12.81
C ASP A 19 -8.27 -1.28 11.28
N VAL A 20 -7.25 -0.71 10.62
CA VAL A 20 -7.20 -0.56 9.15
C VAL A 20 -6.11 -1.40 8.48
N SER A 21 -5.41 -2.25 9.25
CA SER A 21 -4.22 -3.04 8.87
C SER A 21 -2.99 -2.19 8.54
N TRP A 22 -3.08 -1.24 7.62
CA TRP A 22 -1.98 -0.38 7.20
C TRP A 22 -2.42 1.07 7.05
N ILE A 23 -1.65 1.99 7.62
CA ILE A 23 -1.84 3.42 7.49
C ILE A 23 -0.56 4.09 7.01
N ASP A 24 -0.68 5.09 6.15
CA ASP A 24 0.47 5.89 5.74
C ASP A 24 0.71 7.06 6.70
N GLY A 25 1.98 7.40 6.83
CA GLY A 25 2.41 8.57 7.60
C GLY A 25 3.82 9.02 7.26
N GLU A 26 4.15 10.19 7.80
CA GLU A 26 5.47 10.81 7.66
C GLU A 26 6.27 10.63 8.94
N VAL A 27 7.55 10.29 8.81
CA VAL A 27 8.46 10.14 9.94
C VAL A 27 8.85 11.52 10.48
N VAL A 28 8.48 11.81 11.72
CA VAL A 28 8.81 13.07 12.39
C VAL A 28 10.09 12.94 13.21
N GLU A 29 10.27 11.82 13.90
CA GLU A 29 11.44 11.56 14.74
C GLU A 29 11.86 10.10 14.62
N ALA A 30 13.16 9.84 14.57
CA ALA A 30 13.74 8.50 14.58
C ALA A 30 14.74 8.40 15.74
N ILE A 31 14.39 7.64 16.78
CA ILE A 31 15.21 7.46 17.98
C ILE A 31 15.66 6.00 18.03
N GLY A 32 16.84 5.72 17.50
CA GLY A 32 17.44 4.39 17.52
C GLY A 32 16.64 3.36 16.71
N LYS A 33 15.83 2.55 17.40
CA LYS A 33 14.98 1.51 16.80
C LYS A 33 13.50 1.88 16.72
N GLU A 34 13.12 3.00 17.31
CA GLU A 34 11.74 3.48 17.33
C GLU A 34 11.62 4.72 16.45
N VAL A 35 10.58 4.74 15.62
CA VAL A 35 10.24 5.84 14.74
C VAL A 35 8.87 6.35 15.11
N LYS A 36 8.77 7.66 15.28
CA LYS A 36 7.54 8.37 15.55
C LYS A 36 7.02 8.94 14.24
N VAL A 37 5.81 8.57 13.91
CA VAL A 37 5.21 8.73 12.59
C VAL A 37 3.92 9.49 12.78
N THR A 38 3.74 10.58 12.05
CA THR A 38 2.47 11.29 11.99
C THR A 38 1.68 10.76 10.80
N CYS A 39 0.58 10.08 11.10
CA CYS A 39 -0.29 9.48 10.10
C CYS A 39 -1.11 10.56 9.40
N THR A 40 -1.51 10.28 8.16
CA THR A 40 -2.40 11.16 7.38
C THR A 40 -3.76 11.37 8.09
N SER A 41 -4.16 10.44 8.96
CA SER A 41 -5.35 10.56 9.82
C SER A 41 -5.20 11.52 11.02
N GLY A 42 -4.04 12.18 11.19
CA GLY A 42 -3.75 13.09 12.30
C GLY A 42 -3.34 12.41 13.61
N LYS A 43 -3.24 11.07 13.63
CA LYS A 43 -2.73 10.30 14.78
C LYS A 43 -1.20 10.20 14.71
N THR A 44 -0.53 10.34 15.84
CA THR A 44 0.91 10.04 15.94
C THR A 44 1.09 8.64 16.51
N VAL A 45 1.76 7.78 15.76
CA VAL A 45 2.06 6.39 16.15
C VAL A 45 3.55 6.21 16.33
N VAL A 46 3.94 5.40 17.31
CA VAL A 46 5.34 5.00 17.52
C VAL A 46 5.46 3.56 17.09
N ALA A 47 6.29 3.31 16.07
CA ALA A 47 6.50 1.99 15.50
C ALA A 47 7.99 1.64 15.52
N ASN A 48 8.27 0.34 15.50
CA ASN A 48 9.65 -0.13 15.38
C ASN A 48 10.11 -0.06 13.92
N VAL A 49 11.38 0.27 13.68
CA VAL A 49 11.99 0.27 12.33
C VAL A 49 11.87 -1.06 11.60
N SER A 50 11.70 -2.17 12.33
CA SER A 50 11.52 -3.51 11.74
C SER A 50 10.10 -3.75 11.21
N ASN A 51 9.15 -2.90 11.60
CA ASN A 51 7.73 -3.09 11.37
C ASN A 51 7.10 -1.95 10.58
N ILE A 52 7.93 -1.29 9.77
CA ILE A 52 7.53 -0.21 8.88
C ILE A 52 8.00 -0.54 7.47
N TYR A 53 7.24 -0.07 6.49
CA TYR A 53 7.57 -0.26 5.09
C TYR A 53 7.69 1.10 4.40
N PRO A 54 8.66 1.30 3.48
CA PRO A 54 8.77 2.54 2.75
C PRO A 54 7.54 2.75 1.86
N LYS A 55 6.98 3.95 1.83
CA LYS A 55 5.92 4.31 0.89
C LYS A 55 6.54 5.07 -0.28
N ASP A 56 6.18 4.67 -1.49
CA ASP A 56 6.59 5.40 -2.69
C ASP A 56 5.76 6.68 -2.82
N ALA A 57 6.42 7.84 -2.75
CA ALA A 57 5.76 9.14 -2.81
C ALA A 57 5.32 9.53 -4.24
N GLU A 58 5.91 8.88 -5.26
CA GLU A 58 5.58 9.09 -6.68
C GLU A 58 4.53 8.08 -7.19
N ALA A 59 4.03 7.21 -6.31
CA ALA A 59 3.04 6.22 -6.67
C ALA A 59 1.77 6.88 -7.21
N LEU A 60 1.31 6.41 -8.37
CA LEU A 60 0.12 6.94 -9.02
C LEU A 60 -1.11 6.70 -8.12
N PRO A 61 -1.96 7.73 -7.91
CA PRO A 61 -3.15 7.59 -7.08
C PRO A 61 -4.18 6.60 -7.65
N CYS A 62 -4.14 6.36 -8.98
CA CYS A 62 -4.97 5.40 -9.68
C CYS A 62 -4.48 3.94 -9.59
N GLY A 63 -3.35 3.69 -8.92
CA GLY A 63 -2.72 2.37 -8.93
C GLY A 63 -2.13 2.00 -10.30
N VAL A 64 -1.65 0.77 -10.39
CA VAL A 64 -0.99 0.20 -11.57
C VAL A 64 -1.64 -1.13 -11.97
N ASP A 65 -1.77 -1.36 -13.27
CA ASP A 65 -2.31 -2.62 -13.81
C ASP A 65 -1.41 -3.82 -13.54
N ASP A 66 -0.11 -3.60 -13.44
CA ASP A 66 0.88 -4.62 -13.12
C ASP A 66 1.70 -4.19 -11.90
N MET A 67 1.54 -4.93 -10.80
CA MET A 67 2.23 -4.66 -9.54
C MET A 67 3.74 -4.85 -9.62
N THR A 68 4.28 -5.48 -10.68
CA THR A 68 5.73 -5.52 -10.92
C THR A 68 6.33 -4.13 -11.18
N LYS A 69 5.48 -3.15 -11.55
CA LYS A 69 5.89 -1.75 -11.75
C LYS A 69 6.00 -0.97 -10.43
N LEU A 70 5.54 -1.53 -9.30
CA LEU A 70 5.67 -0.88 -8.00
C LEU A 70 7.14 -0.84 -7.59
N ALA A 71 7.58 0.31 -7.05
CA ALA A 71 8.94 0.47 -6.52
C ALA A 71 9.22 -0.52 -5.38
N TYR A 72 8.20 -0.85 -4.59
CA TYR A 72 8.29 -1.77 -3.48
C TYR A 72 7.11 -2.74 -3.48
N LEU A 73 7.41 -4.05 -3.61
CA LEU A 73 6.40 -5.11 -3.61
C LEU A 73 6.26 -5.72 -2.21
N HIS A 74 5.67 -4.97 -1.28
CA HIS A 74 5.34 -5.39 0.07
C HIS A 74 3.82 -5.35 0.32
N GLU A 75 3.36 -5.96 1.41
CA GLU A 75 1.94 -6.10 1.75
C GLU A 75 1.15 -4.77 1.71
N PRO A 76 1.61 -3.66 2.34
CA PRO A 76 0.86 -2.40 2.28
C PRO A 76 0.72 -1.81 0.86
N GLY A 77 1.76 -1.89 0.03
CA GLY A 77 1.74 -1.38 -1.35
C GLY A 77 0.79 -2.19 -2.25
N VAL A 78 0.78 -3.50 -2.10
CA VAL A 78 -0.15 -4.39 -2.81
C VAL A 78 -1.60 -4.10 -2.38
N LEU A 79 -1.85 -3.99 -1.07
CA LEU A 79 -3.18 -3.71 -0.55
C LEU A 79 -3.70 -2.35 -1.02
N GLN A 80 -2.87 -1.31 -0.98
CA GLN A 80 -3.22 0.02 -1.45
C GLN A 80 -3.54 0.01 -2.95
N ASN A 81 -2.74 -0.70 -3.76
CA ASN A 81 -2.96 -0.79 -5.20
C ASN A 81 -4.30 -1.46 -5.53
N LEU A 82 -4.59 -2.59 -4.88
CA LEU A 82 -5.85 -3.31 -5.06
C LEU A 82 -7.05 -2.45 -4.61
N ARG A 83 -6.92 -1.72 -3.50
CA ARG A 83 -7.97 -0.80 -3.03
C ARG A 83 -8.23 0.31 -4.04
N SER A 84 -7.19 1.03 -4.48
CA SER A 84 -7.33 2.13 -5.46
C SER A 84 -7.98 1.66 -6.76
N ARG A 85 -7.61 0.47 -7.26
CA ARG A 85 -8.19 -0.10 -8.48
C ARG A 85 -9.63 -0.57 -8.29
N TYR A 86 -9.93 -1.15 -7.13
CA TYR A 86 -11.29 -1.55 -6.76
C TYR A 86 -12.24 -0.35 -6.75
N ASP A 87 -11.82 0.78 -6.15
CA ASP A 87 -12.58 2.03 -6.13
C ASP A 87 -12.81 2.62 -7.54
N MET A 88 -12.00 2.21 -8.52
CA MET A 88 -12.14 2.56 -9.94
C MET A 88 -12.88 1.51 -10.77
N ASN A 89 -13.49 0.49 -10.15
CA ASN A 89 -14.10 -0.66 -10.80
C ASN A 89 -13.14 -1.50 -11.67
N GLU A 90 -11.83 -1.38 -11.46
CA GLU A 90 -10.80 -2.19 -12.11
C GLU A 90 -10.48 -3.44 -11.28
N ILE A 91 -11.34 -4.45 -11.40
CA ILE A 91 -11.26 -5.67 -10.58
C ILE A 91 -10.13 -6.63 -10.96
N TYR A 92 -9.45 -6.38 -12.07
CA TYR A 92 -8.37 -7.24 -12.59
C TYR A 92 -7.02 -6.52 -12.48
N THR A 93 -6.07 -7.16 -11.80
CA THR A 93 -4.72 -6.63 -11.59
C THR A 93 -3.69 -7.72 -11.81
N TYR A 94 -2.66 -7.45 -12.61
CA TYR A 94 -1.55 -8.34 -12.83
C TYR A 94 -0.47 -8.19 -11.76
N THR A 95 0.22 -9.28 -11.47
CA THR A 95 1.50 -9.29 -10.78
C THR A 95 2.43 -10.21 -11.57
N GLY A 96 3.03 -9.63 -12.60
CA GLY A 96 3.76 -10.38 -13.62
C GLY A 96 2.86 -11.37 -14.34
N ASN A 97 3.11 -12.66 -14.16
CA ASN A 97 2.36 -13.73 -14.84
C ASN A 97 1.07 -14.13 -14.13
N ILE A 98 0.81 -13.60 -12.93
CA ILE A 98 -0.36 -13.94 -12.13
C ILE A 98 -1.42 -12.85 -12.31
N LEU A 99 -2.67 -13.25 -12.53
CA LEU A 99 -3.82 -12.36 -12.57
C LEU A 99 -4.60 -12.48 -11.25
N ILE A 100 -4.80 -11.35 -10.58
CA ILE A 100 -5.61 -11.21 -9.37
C ILE A 100 -6.94 -10.57 -9.76
N ALA A 101 -8.04 -11.22 -9.37
CA ALA A 101 -9.40 -10.71 -9.55
C ALA A 101 -10.04 -10.45 -8.17
N VAL A 102 -10.54 -9.24 -7.94
CA VAL A 102 -11.25 -8.88 -6.70
C VAL A 102 -12.76 -8.86 -6.97
N ASN A 103 -13.56 -9.58 -6.18
CA ASN A 103 -15.01 -9.64 -6.40
C ASN A 103 -15.66 -8.28 -6.04
N PRO A 104 -16.34 -7.59 -6.98
CA PRO A 104 -17.03 -6.34 -6.70
C PRO A 104 -18.30 -6.50 -5.87
N PHE A 105 -18.82 -7.73 -5.71
CA PHE A 105 -20.12 -8.03 -5.06
C PHE A 105 -21.32 -7.25 -5.62
N GLU A 106 -21.13 -6.57 -6.76
CA GLU A 106 -22.17 -5.93 -7.56
C GLU A 106 -22.55 -6.84 -8.72
N GLY A 107 -23.81 -6.74 -9.17
CA GLY A 107 -24.29 -7.45 -10.35
C GLY A 107 -23.57 -6.97 -11.61
N CYS A 108 -22.45 -7.60 -11.93
CA CYS A 108 -21.64 -7.21 -13.08
C CYS A 108 -22.30 -7.72 -14.38
N PRO A 109 -22.69 -6.84 -15.33
CA PRO A 109 -23.37 -7.23 -16.57
C PRO A 109 -22.47 -7.96 -17.59
N ILE A 110 -21.22 -8.26 -17.24
CA ILE A 110 -20.20 -8.80 -18.17
C ILE A 110 -20.51 -10.25 -18.61
N PHE A 111 -21.44 -10.94 -17.96
CA PHE A 111 -21.92 -12.26 -18.40
C PHE A 111 -23.05 -12.23 -19.45
N MET A 112 -23.50 -11.06 -19.90
CA MET A 112 -24.64 -10.93 -20.82
C MET A 112 -24.23 -10.64 -22.28
N ILE A 113 -23.29 -11.41 -22.86
CA ILE A 113 -22.96 -11.27 -24.30
C ILE A 113 -22.68 -12.60 -25.02
N ILE A 114 -23.11 -13.75 -24.48
CA ILE A 114 -22.88 -15.07 -25.11
C ILE A 114 -24.15 -15.91 -25.35
N THR A 115 -25.33 -15.30 -25.38
CA THR A 115 -26.56 -15.96 -25.85
C THR A 115 -26.94 -15.47 -27.24
#